data_AF-A0A3D5DBK6-F1
#
_entry.id   AF-A0A3D5DBK6-F1
#
_cell.length_a   1.000
_cell.length_b   1.000
_cell.length_c   1.000
_cell.angle_alpha   90.00
_cell.angle_beta   90.00
_cell.angle_gamma   90.00
#
_symmetry.space_group_name_H-M   'P 1'
#
loop_
_entity.id
_entity.type
_entity.pdbx_description
1 polymer ?
#
loop_
_entity_poly.entity_id
_entity_poly.type
_entity_poly.pdbx_seq_one_letter_code
_entity_poly.pdbx_strand_id
1 'polypeptide(L)'
;GKPIKTNILELCRALGTLGVWVRLHYVYPYPHVDNIVRLMAEGSVLPYLDIPFQHGSPRILKLMRRPAHAENVLERIVRWRRECPEITLRSTFIVGFPGETDEDFGLLLEFIENANLDRVGCFQYSAVAGATANDFSDSVSEGEKQARWDEFMRVQQSISQRRLARKVGRKIDVIVDTVNDGHAVGRSVGDSPEIDGCVHIYGSGSSDLMPGEIYSVEIERSTEYDLFASIGPEVGPS
;
A
#
# COMPACT_ATOMS: atom_id res chain seq x y z
N GLY A 1 23.27 28.02 -7.20
CA GLY A 1 22.61 28.27 -5.90
C GLY A 1 23.00 27.18 -4.94
N LYS A 2 23.19 27.49 -3.65
CA LYS A 2 23.39 26.46 -2.63
C LYS A 2 22.10 25.61 -2.55
N PRO A 3 22.17 24.27 -2.60
CA PRO A 3 20.99 23.44 -2.45
C PRO A 3 20.42 23.65 -1.05
N ILE A 4 19.22 24.19 -0.96
CA ILE A 4 18.44 24.19 0.27
C ILE A 4 18.11 22.72 0.53
N LYS A 5 18.54 22.17 1.67
CA LYS A 5 18.05 20.87 2.14
C LYS A 5 16.55 21.00 2.38
N THR A 6 15.73 20.51 1.46
CA THR A 6 14.34 20.20 1.75
C THR A 6 14.33 19.11 2.80
N ASN A 7 14.06 19.47 4.06
CA ASN A 7 14.01 18.51 5.15
C ASN A 7 12.58 17.95 5.26
N ILE A 8 12.29 16.92 4.46
CA ILE A 8 10.99 16.23 4.47
C ILE A 8 10.55 15.81 5.87
N LEU A 9 11.50 15.51 6.76
CA LEU A 9 11.22 15.13 8.15
C LEU A 9 10.68 16.31 8.97
N GLU A 10 11.25 17.51 8.80
CA GLU A 10 10.73 18.72 9.46
C GLU A 10 9.32 19.05 8.96
N LEU A 11 9.08 18.91 7.66
CA LEU A 11 7.76 19.10 7.07
C LEU A 11 6.74 18.10 7.67
N CYS A 12 7.09 16.81 7.74
CA CYS A 12 6.22 15.80 8.33
C CYS A 12 5.88 16.12 9.79
N ARG A 13 6.88 16.55 10.59
CA ARG A 13 6.65 16.97 11.98
C ARG A 13 5.74 18.19 12.07
N ALA A 14 5.95 19.20 11.24
CA ALA A 14 5.12 20.40 11.24
C ALA A 14 3.67 20.08 10.85
N LEU A 15 3.46 19.28 9.80
CA LEU A 15 2.12 18.87 9.37
C LEU A 15 1.40 18.01 10.43
N GLY A 16 2.13 17.16 11.15
CA GLY A 16 1.58 16.35 12.24
C GLY A 16 0.96 17.16 13.40
N THR A 17 1.36 18.42 13.57
CA THR A 17 0.79 19.29 14.62
C THR A 17 -0.58 19.86 14.29
N LEU A 18 -1.07 19.66 13.06
CA LEU A 18 -2.33 20.26 12.59
C LEU A 18 -3.57 19.49 13.07
N GLY A 19 -3.42 18.34 13.72
CA GLY A 19 -4.54 17.51 14.20
C GLY A 19 -5.34 16.85 13.06
N VAL A 20 -4.73 16.70 11.88
CA VAL A 20 -5.34 16.05 10.71
C VAL A 20 -4.53 14.85 10.27
N TRP A 21 -5.15 13.95 9.52
CA TRP A 21 -4.46 12.83 8.90
C TRP A 21 -3.55 13.30 7.77
N VAL A 22 -2.25 13.02 7.89
CA VAL A 22 -1.23 13.34 6.88
C VAL A 22 -0.70 12.04 6.28
N ARG A 23 -1.00 11.79 5.00
CA ARG A 23 -0.55 10.59 4.28
C ARG A 23 0.51 10.96 3.24
N LEU A 24 1.57 10.16 3.15
CA LEU A 24 2.62 10.32 2.15
C LEU A 24 2.39 9.35 0.98
N HIS A 25 2.49 9.86 -0.24
CA HIS A 25 2.44 9.07 -1.48
C HIS A 25 3.74 9.18 -2.28
N TYR A 26 4.00 8.17 -3.11
CA TYR A 26 5.14 8.15 -4.04
C TYR A 26 6.50 8.33 -3.36
N VAL A 27 6.71 7.61 -2.26
CA VAL A 27 7.97 7.67 -1.51
C VAL A 27 9.01 6.82 -2.24
N TYR A 28 10.10 7.45 -2.66
CA TYR A 28 11.21 6.72 -3.27
C TYR A 28 12.05 6.04 -2.16
N PRO A 29 12.53 4.79 -2.34
CA PRO A 29 13.15 3.98 -1.28
C PRO A 29 14.57 4.40 -0.89
N TYR A 30 14.82 5.69 -0.73
CA TYR A 30 16.11 6.19 -0.25
C TYR A 30 16.35 5.85 1.23
N PRO A 31 17.61 5.86 1.71
CA PRO A 31 17.92 5.52 3.10
C PRO A 31 17.16 6.37 4.14
N HIS A 32 16.80 7.62 3.82
CA HIS A 32 16.07 8.50 4.72
C HIS A 32 14.63 8.07 5.03
N VAL A 33 14.06 7.14 4.25
CA VAL A 33 12.71 6.60 4.51
C VAL A 33 12.64 5.90 5.86
N ASP A 34 13.74 5.36 6.37
CA ASP A 34 13.76 4.76 7.71
C ASP A 34 13.41 5.80 8.78
N ASN A 35 13.85 7.06 8.61
CA ASN A 35 13.46 8.13 9.53
C ASN A 35 11.99 8.54 9.38
N ILE A 36 11.40 8.36 8.19
CA ILE A 36 9.97 8.61 7.97
C ILE A 36 9.13 7.55 8.70
N VAL A 37 9.57 6.28 8.69
CA VAL A 37 8.87 5.20 9.40
C VAL A 37 8.86 5.45 10.92
N ARG A 38 9.90 6.05 11.48
CA ARG A 38 9.88 6.53 12.89
C ARG A 38 8.80 7.56 13.13
N LEU A 39 8.66 8.54 12.24
CA LEU A 39 7.61 9.56 12.34
C LEU A 39 6.20 8.96 12.23
N MET A 40 6.05 7.91 11.42
CA MET A 40 4.81 7.13 11.33
C MET A 40 4.50 6.41 12.66
N ALA A 41 5.50 5.77 13.26
CA ALA A 41 5.36 5.11 14.56
C ALA A 41 5.07 6.10 15.70
N GLU A 42 5.62 7.31 15.62
CA GLU A 42 5.35 8.43 16.54
C GLU A 42 3.97 9.07 16.32
N GLY A 43 3.24 8.71 15.26
CA GLY A 43 1.93 9.28 14.93
C GLY A 43 1.97 10.68 14.31
N SER A 44 3.15 11.18 13.90
CA SER A 44 3.27 12.49 13.24
C SER A 44 2.68 12.50 11.83
N VAL A 45 2.70 11.35 11.15
CA VAL A 45 2.06 11.11 9.85
C VAL A 45 1.46 9.71 9.87
N LEU A 46 0.49 9.44 9.00
CA LEU A 46 -0.18 8.13 8.96
C LEU A 46 0.82 7.00 8.66
N PRO A 47 0.64 5.82 9.27
CA PRO A 47 1.50 4.66 9.06
C PRO A 47 1.18 3.97 7.72
N TYR A 48 1.41 4.69 6.63
CA TYR A 48 1.15 4.26 5.26
C TYR A 48 2.32 4.64 4.38
N LEU A 49 2.99 3.63 3.82
CA LEU A 49 4.20 3.80 3.04
C LEU A 49 4.02 3.18 1.66
N ASP A 50 3.90 4.05 0.66
CA ASP A 50 3.76 3.69 -0.75
C ASP A 50 5.10 3.80 -1.47
N ILE A 51 5.71 2.63 -1.74
CA ILE A 51 7.02 2.50 -2.39
C ILE A 51 6.88 1.61 -3.61
N PRO A 52 7.16 2.12 -4.82
CA PRO A 52 7.01 1.32 -6.03
C PRO A 52 8.23 0.42 -6.27
N PHE A 53 8.15 -0.85 -5.88
CA PHE A 53 9.25 -1.82 -6.07
C PHE A 53 9.44 -2.29 -7.52
N GLN A 54 8.40 -2.19 -8.37
CA GLN A 54 8.40 -2.55 -9.79
C GLN A 54 8.54 -4.04 -10.12
N HIS A 55 9.52 -4.74 -9.57
CA HIS A 55 9.74 -6.18 -9.81
C HIS A 55 10.49 -6.83 -8.64
N GLY A 56 10.44 -8.16 -8.55
CA GLY A 56 11.23 -8.96 -7.59
C GLY A 56 12.50 -9.60 -8.18
N SER A 57 12.73 -9.51 -9.49
CA SER A 57 13.92 -10.10 -10.13
C SER A 57 15.03 -9.06 -10.19
N PRO A 58 16.23 -9.35 -9.64
CA PRO A 58 17.38 -8.47 -9.77
C PRO A 58 17.76 -8.18 -11.23
N ARG A 59 17.56 -9.17 -12.12
CA ARG A 59 17.86 -9.04 -13.54
C ARG A 59 16.89 -8.06 -14.22
N ILE A 60 15.59 -8.23 -13.99
CA ILE A 60 14.57 -7.33 -14.56
C ILE A 60 14.68 -5.93 -13.98
N LEU A 61 14.91 -5.79 -12.68
CA LEU A 61 15.16 -4.50 -12.04
C LEU A 61 16.34 -3.75 -12.68
N LYS A 62 17.43 -4.47 -12.98
CA LYS A 62 18.59 -3.91 -13.69
C LYS A 62 18.21 -3.44 -15.10
N LEU A 63 17.39 -4.20 -15.83
CA LEU A 63 16.90 -3.81 -17.16
C LEU A 63 15.96 -2.59 -17.09
N MET A 64 15.15 -2.48 -16.03
CA MET A 64 14.32 -1.30 -15.72
C MET A 64 15.14 -0.07 -15.28
N ARG A 65 16.49 -0.16 -15.31
CA ARG A 65 17.42 0.87 -14.83
C ARG A 65 17.16 1.30 -13.39
N ARG A 66 16.59 0.40 -12.59
CA ARG A 66 16.56 0.62 -11.15
C ARG A 66 18.00 0.47 -10.65
N PRO A 67 18.46 1.37 -9.78
CA PRO A 67 19.74 1.16 -9.12
C PRO A 67 19.70 -0.24 -8.53
N ALA A 68 20.75 -1.03 -8.76
CA ALA A 68 20.97 -2.25 -8.00
C ALA A 68 21.23 -1.83 -6.56
N HIS A 69 20.16 -1.50 -5.82
CA HIS A 69 20.28 -1.17 -4.43
C HIS A 69 20.61 -2.48 -3.73
N ALA A 70 21.86 -2.56 -3.30
CA ALA A 70 22.45 -3.61 -2.50
C ALA A 70 21.80 -3.76 -1.10
N GLU A 71 20.64 -3.13 -0.88
CA GLU A 71 19.83 -3.31 0.32
C GLU A 71 18.80 -4.39 0.05
N ASN A 72 18.79 -5.42 0.90
CA ASN A 72 17.77 -6.44 0.88
C ASN A 72 16.42 -5.80 1.28
N VAL A 73 15.59 -5.49 0.28
CA VAL A 73 14.26 -4.86 0.47
C VAL A 73 13.41 -5.67 1.45
N LEU A 74 13.51 -7.00 1.45
CA LEU A 74 12.78 -7.86 2.38
C LEU A 74 13.22 -7.63 3.83
N GLU A 75 14.52 -7.56 4.10
CA GLU A 75 15.04 -7.22 5.43
C GLU A 75 14.56 -5.84 5.88
N ARG A 76 14.48 -4.89 4.93
CA ARG A 76 14.03 -3.54 5.20
C ARG A 76 12.55 -3.49 5.56
N ILE A 77 11.71 -4.25 4.84
CA ILE A 77 10.29 -4.44 5.15
C ILE A 77 10.12 -5.03 6.56
N VAL A 78 10.88 -6.07 6.90
CA VAL A 78 10.85 -6.68 8.24
C VAL A 78 11.19 -5.65 9.32
N ARG A 79 12.24 -4.85 9.09
CA ARG A 79 12.63 -3.78 10.02
C ARG A 79 11.55 -2.71 10.17
N TRP A 80 10.95 -2.24 9.07
CA TRP A 80 9.88 -1.25 9.12
C TRP A 80 8.67 -1.75 9.89
N ARG A 81 8.26 -3.02 9.69
CA ARG A 81 7.16 -3.62 10.46
C ARG A 81 7.49 -3.79 11.95
N ARG A 82 8.77 -4.00 12.29
CA ARG A 82 9.21 -4.04 13.69
C ARG A 82 9.15 -2.65 14.33
N GLU A 83 9.52 -1.61 13.59
CA GLU A 83 9.56 -0.23 14.06
C GLU A 83 8.17 0.40 14.14
N CYS A 84 7.32 0.13 13.16
CA CYS A 84 5.93 0.58 13.09
C CYS A 84 5.01 -0.64 12.82
N PRO A 85 4.53 -1.33 13.87
CA PRO A 85 3.71 -2.54 13.71
C PRO A 85 2.43 -2.36 12.91
N GLU A 86 1.83 -1.15 12.99
CA GLU A 86 0.59 -0.80 12.29
C GLU A 86 0.83 -0.29 10.85
N ILE A 87 2.08 -0.34 10.36
CA ILE A 87 2.42 0.15 9.01
C ILE A 87 1.70 -0.64 7.92
N THR A 88 1.02 0.11 7.05
CA THR A 88 0.51 -0.36 5.77
C THR A 88 1.57 -0.13 4.72
N LEU A 89 2.05 -1.22 4.11
CA LEU A 89 3.02 -1.17 3.01
C LEU A 89 2.30 -1.36 1.69
N ARG A 90 2.43 -0.36 0.82
CA ARG A 90 1.93 -0.38 -0.55
C ARG A 90 3.06 -0.41 -1.57
N SER A 91 2.87 -1.19 -2.63
CA SER A 91 3.78 -1.19 -3.78
C SER A 91 3.03 -1.41 -5.09
N THR A 92 3.73 -1.14 -6.20
CA THR A 92 3.27 -1.43 -7.55
C THR A 92 4.30 -2.29 -8.27
N PHE A 93 3.83 -3.26 -9.05
CA PHE A 93 4.66 -4.16 -9.85
C PHE A 93 4.26 -4.15 -11.32
N ILE A 94 5.20 -4.56 -12.18
CA ILE A 94 5.01 -4.69 -13.61
C ILE A 94 5.38 -6.12 -14.00
N VAL A 95 4.47 -6.82 -14.67
CA VAL A 95 4.71 -8.13 -15.30
C VAL A 95 4.76 -7.97 -16.81
N GLY A 96 5.41 -8.90 -17.50
CA GLY A 96 5.52 -8.88 -18.96
C GLY A 96 6.56 -7.90 -19.49
N PHE A 97 7.52 -7.47 -18.66
CA PHE A 97 8.57 -6.56 -19.08
C PHE A 97 9.41 -7.21 -20.20
N PRO A 98 9.87 -6.46 -21.22
CA PRO A 98 10.67 -7.02 -22.31
C PRO A 98 11.89 -7.77 -21.78
N GLY A 99 11.99 -9.04 -22.20
CA GLY A 99 13.00 -9.98 -21.75
C GLY A 99 12.65 -10.77 -20.49
N GLU A 100 11.51 -10.57 -19.81
CA GLU A 100 11.12 -11.34 -18.62
C GLU A 100 10.91 -12.83 -18.92
N THR A 101 11.67 -13.71 -18.24
CA THR A 101 11.53 -15.16 -18.36
C THR A 101 10.67 -15.73 -17.23
N ASP A 102 10.31 -17.01 -17.34
CA ASP A 102 9.55 -17.71 -16.29
C ASP A 102 10.32 -17.80 -14.97
N GLU A 103 11.65 -17.85 -15.02
CA GLU A 103 12.52 -17.81 -13.83
C GLU A 103 12.41 -16.46 -13.10
N ASP A 104 12.40 -15.34 -13.84
CA ASP A 104 12.22 -14.02 -13.23
C ASP A 104 10.83 -13.81 -12.65
N PHE A 105 9.82 -14.34 -13.33
CA PHE A 105 8.45 -14.31 -12.82
C PHE A 105 8.32 -15.18 -11.56
N GLY A 106 8.98 -16.34 -11.53
CA GLY A 106 9.07 -17.17 -10.31
C GLY A 106 9.70 -16.42 -9.14
N LEU A 107 10.81 -15.69 -9.36
CA LEU A 107 11.43 -14.84 -8.35
C LEU A 107 10.52 -13.70 -7.89
N LEU A 108 9.69 -13.15 -8.78
CA LEU A 108 8.70 -12.14 -8.44
C LEU A 108 7.61 -12.70 -7.52
N LEU A 109 7.11 -13.91 -7.79
CA LEU A 109 6.13 -14.59 -6.93
C LEU A 109 6.72 -14.94 -5.56
N GLU A 110 7.97 -15.42 -5.52
CA GLU A 110 8.66 -15.66 -4.25
C GLU A 110 8.85 -14.35 -3.47
N PHE A 111 9.24 -13.28 -4.16
CA PHE A 111 9.41 -11.97 -3.53
C PHE A 111 8.11 -11.48 -2.88
N ILE A 112 6.97 -11.55 -3.58
CA ILE A 112 5.71 -10.99 -3.06
C ILE A 112 5.19 -11.77 -1.84
N GLU A 113 5.31 -13.10 -1.85
CA GLU A 113 4.98 -13.94 -0.69
C GLU A 113 5.84 -13.61 0.53
N ASN A 114 7.15 -13.44 0.34
CA ASN A 114 8.07 -13.09 1.42
C ASN A 114 7.87 -11.64 1.91
N ALA A 115 7.62 -10.70 1.00
CA ALA A 115 7.39 -9.29 1.32
C ALA A 115 6.09 -9.09 2.12
N ASN A 116 5.08 -9.93 1.85
CA ASN A 116 3.80 -9.97 2.58
C ASN A 116 3.20 -8.55 2.74
N LEU A 117 3.07 -7.86 1.59
CA LEU A 117 2.64 -6.47 1.49
C LEU A 117 1.13 -6.32 1.73
N ASP A 118 0.72 -5.16 2.24
CA ASP A 118 -0.68 -4.91 2.60
C ASP A 118 -1.53 -4.55 1.38
N ARG A 119 -0.99 -3.73 0.48
CA ARG A 119 -1.69 -3.22 -0.71
C ARG A 119 -0.76 -3.31 -1.92
N VAL A 120 -1.23 -3.86 -3.02
CA VAL A 120 -0.38 -4.05 -4.20
C VAL A 120 -1.17 -3.85 -5.47
N GLY A 121 -0.64 -3.01 -6.37
CA GLY A 121 -1.07 -2.95 -7.76
C GLY A 121 -0.13 -3.75 -8.66
N CYS A 122 -0.68 -4.42 -9.67
CA CYS A 122 0.10 -5.07 -10.72
C CYS A 122 -0.38 -4.58 -12.08
N PHE A 123 0.56 -4.23 -12.96
CA PHE A 123 0.28 -3.77 -14.30
C PHE A 123 1.00 -4.63 -15.32
N GLN A 124 0.37 -4.89 -16.46
CA GLN A 124 1.06 -5.44 -17.60
C GLN A 124 1.95 -4.37 -18.23
N TYR A 125 3.16 -4.75 -18.64
CA TYR A 125 4.03 -3.84 -19.36
C TYR A 125 3.38 -3.43 -20.68
N SER A 126 3.25 -2.12 -20.86
CA SER A 126 2.86 -1.49 -22.11
C SER A 126 3.97 -0.56 -22.59
N ALA A 127 4.36 -0.72 -23.86
CA ALA A 127 5.39 0.09 -24.48
C ALA A 127 4.92 1.55 -24.62
N VAL A 128 5.58 2.47 -23.93
CA VAL A 128 5.38 3.91 -24.15
C VAL A 128 6.35 4.38 -25.24
N ALA A 129 5.88 5.18 -26.18
CA ALA A 129 6.72 5.72 -27.26
C ALA A 129 7.98 6.41 -26.68
N GLY A 130 9.16 6.03 -27.17
CA GLY A 130 10.45 6.57 -26.71
C GLY A 130 11.03 5.93 -25.44
N ALA A 131 10.39 4.92 -24.85
CA ALA A 131 10.98 4.17 -23.73
C ALA A 131 12.13 3.29 -24.21
N THR A 132 13.26 3.30 -23.49
CA THR A 132 14.44 2.45 -23.79
C THR A 132 14.16 0.96 -23.65
N ALA A 133 13.05 0.61 -23.01
CA ALA A 133 12.57 -0.78 -22.95
C ALA A 133 12.01 -1.28 -24.30
N ASN A 134 11.72 -0.38 -25.24
CA ASN A 134 11.29 -0.76 -26.59
C ASN A 134 12.46 -1.25 -27.47
N ASP A 135 13.70 -1.05 -27.02
CA ASP A 135 14.91 -1.47 -27.75
C ASP A 135 15.24 -2.96 -27.49
N PHE A 136 14.53 -3.62 -26.57
CA PHE A 136 14.70 -5.06 -26.31
C PHE A 136 13.94 -5.89 -27.35
N SER A 137 14.61 -6.87 -27.97
CA SER A 137 14.05 -7.76 -28.99
C SER A 137 13.06 -8.79 -28.45
N ASP A 138 13.13 -9.09 -27.16
CA ASP A 138 12.48 -10.26 -26.55
C ASP A 138 11.17 -9.86 -25.87
N SER A 139 10.20 -9.40 -26.68
CA SER A 139 8.89 -9.00 -26.16
C SER A 139 8.10 -10.22 -25.68
N VAL A 140 7.62 -10.17 -24.43
CA VAL A 140 6.66 -11.14 -23.89
C VAL A 140 5.32 -10.99 -24.60
N SER A 141 4.68 -12.09 -25.00
CA SER A 141 3.39 -12.05 -25.71
C SER A 141 2.26 -11.58 -24.79
N GLU A 142 1.23 -10.93 -25.33
CA GLU A 142 0.08 -10.46 -24.53
C GLU A 142 -0.60 -11.60 -23.74
N GLY A 143 -0.64 -12.81 -24.30
CA GLY A 143 -1.17 -13.99 -23.61
C GLY A 143 -0.34 -14.37 -22.38
N GLU A 144 0.98 -14.34 -22.48
CA GLU A 144 1.89 -14.57 -21.34
C GLU A 144 1.80 -13.43 -20.31
N LYS A 145 1.68 -12.17 -20.75
CA LYS A 145 1.48 -11.03 -19.83
C LYS A 145 0.18 -11.19 -19.03
N GLN A 146 -0.90 -11.64 -19.69
CA GLN A 146 -2.17 -11.92 -19.03
C GLN A 146 -2.05 -13.06 -18.03
N ALA A 147 -1.48 -14.19 -18.43
CA ALA A 147 -1.29 -15.33 -17.53
C ALA A 147 -0.44 -14.97 -16.29
N ARG A 148 0.65 -14.21 -16.48
CA ARG A 148 1.49 -13.72 -15.38
C ARG A 148 0.74 -12.74 -14.48
N TRP A 149 -0.05 -11.83 -15.05
CA TRP A 149 -0.85 -10.89 -14.27
C TRP A 149 -1.91 -11.61 -13.43
N ASP A 150 -2.65 -12.56 -14.02
CA ASP A 150 -3.68 -13.34 -13.33
C ASP A 150 -3.07 -14.11 -12.16
N GLU A 151 -1.94 -14.79 -12.38
CA GLU A 151 -1.26 -15.57 -11.34
C GLU A 151 -0.68 -14.68 -10.24
N PHE A 152 -0.06 -13.55 -10.59
CA PHE A 152 0.44 -12.58 -9.63
C PHE A 152 -0.69 -12.05 -8.75
N MET A 153 -1.81 -11.63 -9.37
CA MET A 153 -2.95 -11.09 -8.64
C MET A 153 -3.61 -12.15 -7.75
N ARG A 154 -3.66 -13.41 -8.18
CA ARG A 154 -4.16 -14.52 -7.35
C ARG A 154 -3.32 -14.72 -6.08
N VAL A 155 -1.99 -14.71 -6.20
CA VAL A 155 -1.08 -14.79 -5.06
C VAL A 155 -1.26 -13.60 -4.12
N GLN A 156 -1.27 -12.39 -4.67
CA GLN A 156 -1.43 -11.17 -3.89
C GLN A 156 -2.81 -11.06 -3.20
N GLN A 157 -3.86 -11.58 -3.82
CA GLN A 157 -5.19 -11.63 -3.23
C GLN A 157 -5.19 -12.46 -1.93
N SER A 158 -4.53 -13.61 -1.94
CA SER A 158 -4.36 -14.44 -0.74
C SER A 158 -3.55 -13.74 0.36
N ILE A 159 -2.50 -13.01 -0.03
CA ILE A 159 -1.72 -12.18 0.91
C ILE A 159 -2.60 -11.10 1.53
N SER A 160 -3.32 -10.33 0.71
CA SER A 160 -4.18 -9.20 1.14
C SER A 160 -5.26 -9.68 2.11
N GLN A 161 -5.90 -10.81 1.81
CA GLN A 161 -6.87 -11.45 2.70
C GLN A 161 -6.27 -11.80 4.07
N ARG A 162 -5.09 -12.44 4.10
CA ARG A 162 -4.39 -12.78 5.36
C ARG A 162 -3.95 -11.53 6.13
N ARG A 163 -3.64 -10.43 5.46
CA ARG A 163 -3.27 -9.15 6.09
C ARG A 163 -4.48 -8.48 6.73
N LEU A 164 -5.60 -8.36 6.00
CA LEU A 164 -6.83 -7.74 6.50
C LEU A 164 -7.48 -8.56 7.60
N ALA A 165 -7.44 -9.90 7.53
CA ALA A 165 -7.98 -10.77 8.58
C ALA A 165 -7.36 -10.52 9.97
N ARG A 166 -6.13 -9.98 10.04
CA ARG A 166 -5.48 -9.62 11.32
C ARG A 166 -6.12 -8.42 12.02
N LYS A 167 -6.91 -7.62 11.28
CA LYS A 167 -7.66 -6.48 11.81
C LYS A 167 -9.00 -6.89 12.42
N VAL A 168 -9.51 -8.08 12.10
CA VAL A 168 -10.78 -8.58 12.67
C VAL A 168 -10.65 -8.71 14.18
N GLY A 169 -11.67 -8.21 14.90
CA GLY A 169 -11.72 -8.11 16.36
C GLY A 169 -10.95 -6.91 16.93
N ARG A 170 -10.39 -6.02 16.10
CA ARG A 170 -9.74 -4.79 16.55
C ARG A 170 -10.67 -3.59 16.38
N LYS A 171 -10.51 -2.60 17.26
CA LYS A 171 -11.04 -1.26 17.05
C LYS A 171 -10.04 -0.44 16.25
N ILE A 172 -10.49 0.19 15.17
CA ILE A 172 -9.66 1.05 14.32
C ILE A 172 -10.37 2.36 14.01
N ASP A 173 -9.58 3.41 13.82
CA ASP A 173 -10.09 4.70 13.41
C ASP A 173 -10.42 4.70 11.92
N VAL A 174 -11.61 5.21 11.60
CA VAL A 174 -12.14 5.31 10.23
C VAL A 174 -12.67 6.71 9.99
N ILE A 175 -12.13 7.38 8.96
CA ILE A 175 -12.72 8.62 8.45
C ILE A 175 -13.92 8.26 7.57
N VAL A 176 -15.07 8.83 7.85
CA VAL A 176 -16.32 8.54 7.13
C VAL A 176 -16.36 9.37 5.84
N ASP A 177 -16.57 8.73 4.70
CA ASP A 177 -16.68 9.40 3.40
C ASP A 177 -18.15 9.62 3.02
N THR A 178 -19.01 8.62 3.26
CA THR A 178 -20.43 8.68 2.90
C THR A 178 -21.29 7.91 3.91
N VAL A 179 -22.54 8.34 4.05
CA VAL A 179 -23.57 7.68 4.88
C VAL A 179 -24.87 7.65 4.09
N ASN A 180 -25.41 6.46 3.86
CA ASN A 180 -26.66 6.24 3.13
C ASN A 180 -27.45 5.09 3.79
N ASP A 181 -28.71 5.33 4.11
CA ASP A 181 -29.69 4.30 4.53
C ASP A 181 -29.17 3.28 5.57
N GLY A 182 -28.55 3.74 6.66
CA GLY A 182 -28.02 2.87 7.73
C GLY A 182 -26.74 2.13 7.37
N HIS A 183 -26.06 2.55 6.30
CA HIS A 183 -24.76 2.05 5.89
C HIS A 183 -23.82 3.24 5.67
N ALA A 184 -22.68 3.22 6.37
CA ALA A 184 -21.61 4.18 6.15
C ALA A 184 -20.42 3.51 5.45
N VAL A 185 -19.73 4.29 4.63
CA VAL A 185 -18.47 3.89 3.99
C VAL A 185 -17.41 4.91 4.37
N GLY A 186 -16.26 4.40 4.80
CA GLY A 186 -15.11 5.22 5.15
C GLY A 186 -13.80 4.53 4.84
N ARG A 187 -12.71 5.10 5.35
CA ARG A 187 -11.34 4.63 5.14
C ARG A 187 -10.58 4.59 6.45
N SER A 188 -9.81 3.53 6.67
CA SER A 188 -8.88 3.48 7.80
C SER A 188 -7.61 4.28 7.50
N VAL A 189 -6.76 4.42 8.52
CA VAL A 189 -5.39 4.95 8.33
C VAL A 189 -4.58 4.18 7.29
N GLY A 190 -4.95 2.93 6.96
CA GLY A 190 -4.31 2.10 5.94
C GLY A 190 -4.88 2.26 4.53
N ASP A 191 -5.87 3.12 4.31
CA ASP A 191 -6.61 3.18 3.04
C ASP A 191 -6.47 4.54 2.38
N SER A 192 -5.82 4.56 1.22
CA SER A 192 -5.77 5.74 0.36
C SER A 192 -7.08 5.87 -0.45
N PRO A 193 -7.60 7.09 -0.63
CA PRO A 193 -8.76 7.31 -1.48
C PRO A 193 -8.55 6.74 -2.89
N GLU A 194 -9.63 6.22 -3.48
CA GLU A 194 -9.76 5.73 -4.87
C GLU A 194 -8.90 4.52 -5.27
N ILE A 195 -7.80 4.23 -4.56
CA ILE A 195 -6.82 3.22 -4.97
C ILE A 195 -6.78 1.99 -4.07
N ASP A 196 -7.20 2.13 -2.80
CA ASP A 196 -7.27 1.04 -1.84
C ASP A 196 -8.74 0.70 -1.52
N GLY A 197 -8.96 -0.32 -0.69
CA GLY A 197 -10.30 -0.72 -0.28
C GLY A 197 -10.94 0.25 0.72
N CYS A 198 -12.15 -0.09 1.16
CA CYS A 198 -12.91 0.73 2.09
C CYS A 198 -13.32 -0.04 3.35
N VAL A 199 -13.82 0.70 4.33
CA VAL A 199 -14.43 0.16 5.53
C VAL A 199 -15.93 0.41 5.46
N HIS A 200 -16.71 -0.67 5.39
CA HIS A 200 -18.16 -0.62 5.46
C HIS A 200 -18.61 -0.71 6.92
N ILE A 201 -19.34 0.29 7.40
CA ILE A 201 -19.79 0.39 8.78
C ILE A 201 -21.32 0.23 8.83
N TYR A 202 -21.78 -0.71 9.67
CA TYR A 202 -23.19 -1.00 9.92
C TYR A 202 -23.51 -0.85 11.41
N GLY A 203 -24.76 -1.13 11.79
CA GLY A 203 -25.22 -1.10 13.18
C GLY A 203 -26.18 0.04 13.45
N SER A 204 -26.69 0.14 14.68
CA SER A 204 -27.72 1.13 15.00
C SER A 204 -27.19 2.57 15.01
N GLY A 205 -25.88 2.78 15.18
CA GLY A 205 -25.26 4.11 15.14
C GLY A 205 -24.72 4.51 13.77
N SER A 206 -24.82 3.68 12.73
CA SER A 206 -24.21 3.98 11.43
C SER A 206 -24.86 5.18 10.73
N SER A 207 -26.17 5.39 10.93
CA SER A 207 -26.91 6.53 10.39
C SER A 207 -26.54 7.86 11.03
N ASP A 208 -25.98 7.83 12.24
CA ASP A 208 -25.62 9.03 13.01
C ASP A 208 -24.18 9.50 12.72
N LEU A 209 -23.46 8.76 11.89
CA LEU A 209 -22.11 9.13 11.47
C LEU A 209 -22.15 10.33 10.53
N MET A 210 -21.12 11.17 10.62
CA MET A 210 -20.99 12.36 9.76
C MET A 210 -19.81 12.21 8.80
N PRO A 211 -20.01 12.42 7.48
CA PRO A 211 -18.91 12.51 6.53
C PRO A 211 -17.86 13.55 6.94
N GLY A 212 -16.58 13.17 6.84
CA GLY A 212 -15.42 13.97 7.24
C GLY A 212 -14.96 13.74 8.68
N GLU A 213 -15.81 13.15 9.54
CA GLU A 213 -15.47 12.83 10.92
C GLU A 213 -14.81 11.45 11.04
N ILE A 214 -14.04 11.27 12.12
CA ILE A 214 -13.33 10.03 12.43
C ILE A 214 -14.03 9.31 13.58
N TYR A 215 -14.27 8.01 13.41
CA TYR A 215 -14.87 7.17 14.43
C TYR A 215 -14.04 5.89 14.64
N SER A 216 -13.85 5.51 15.89
CA SER A 216 -13.31 4.20 16.26
C SER A 216 -14.40 3.12 16.13
N VAL A 217 -14.26 2.24 15.14
CA VAL A 217 -15.20 1.14 14.85
C VAL A 217 -14.55 -0.23 15.07
N GLU A 218 -15.35 -1.23 15.45
CA GLU A 218 -14.86 -2.59 15.65
C GLU A 218 -15.01 -3.40 14.35
N ILE A 219 -13.90 -3.98 13.87
CA ILE A 219 -13.90 -4.80 12.65
C ILE A 219 -14.43 -6.19 12.95
N GLU A 220 -15.52 -6.58 12.27
CA GLU A 220 -16.16 -7.88 12.46
C GLU A 220 -15.71 -8.92 11.43
N ARG A 221 -15.43 -8.47 10.19
CA ARG A 221 -14.96 -9.34 9.11
C ARG A 221 -14.19 -8.54 8.05
N SER A 222 -13.53 -9.27 7.16
CA SER A 222 -12.80 -8.72 6.01
C SER A 222 -13.03 -9.56 4.77
N THR A 223 -12.93 -8.94 3.60
CA THR A 223 -12.70 -9.63 2.32
C THR A 223 -11.22 -9.54 1.96
N GLU A 224 -10.88 -9.78 0.70
CA GLU A 224 -9.53 -9.64 0.17
C GLU A 224 -9.08 -8.18 0.12
N TYR A 225 -10.02 -7.23 0.04
CA TYR A 225 -9.72 -5.80 -0.14
C TYR A 225 -10.43 -4.87 0.86
N ASP A 226 -11.59 -5.26 1.40
CA ASP A 226 -12.44 -4.41 2.23
C ASP A 226 -12.58 -4.93 3.66
N LEU A 227 -12.88 -4.01 4.57
CA LEU A 227 -13.22 -4.30 5.97
C LEU A 227 -14.69 -4.02 6.21
N PHE A 228 -15.27 -4.75 7.17
CA PHE A 228 -16.65 -4.58 7.58
C PHE A 228 -16.67 -4.47 9.10
N ALA A 229 -17.34 -3.43 9.58
CA ALA A 229 -17.33 -3.02 10.96
C ALA A 229 -18.75 -2.74 11.46
N SER A 230 -18.91 -2.75 12.77
CA SER A 230 -20.15 -2.30 13.40
C SER A 230 -19.91 -1.17 14.39
N ILE A 231 -20.96 -0.36 14.60
CA ILE A 231 -20.97 0.73 15.57
C ILE A 231 -22.31 0.77 16.34
N GLY A 232 -22.21 0.98 17.66
CA GLY A 232 -23.35 1.10 18.57
C GLY A 232 -23.92 2.52 18.65
N PRO A 233 -25.02 2.73 19.40
CA PRO A 233 -25.79 3.99 19.41
C PRO A 233 -25.18 5.14 20.24
N GLU A 234 -24.03 4.97 20.90
CA GLU A 234 -23.41 5.99 21.77
C GLU A 234 -21.95 6.29 21.40
N VAL A 235 -21.61 6.28 20.11
CA VAL A 235 -20.24 6.53 19.67
C VAL A 235 -20.13 7.94 19.09
N GLY A 236 -19.51 8.85 19.87
CA GLY A 236 -19.09 10.16 19.38
C GLY A 236 -17.83 10.07 18.50
N PRO A 237 -17.49 11.13 17.75
CA PRO A 237 -16.23 11.19 17.00
C PRO A 237 -15.02 11.10 17.94
N SER A 238 -13.91 10.56 17.43
CA SER A 238 -12.66 10.31 18.15
C SER A 238 -11.73 11.52 18.20
#